data_AF-A0A3C0SB36-F1
#
_entry.id   AF-A0A3C0SB36-F1
#
_cell.length_a   1.000
_cell.length_b   1.000
_cell.length_c   1.000
_cell.angle_alpha   90.00
_cell.angle_beta   90.00
_cell.angle_gamma   90.00
#
_symmetry.space_group_name_H-M   'P 1'
#
loop_
_entity.id
_entity.type
_entity.pdbx_description
1 polymer ?
#
loop_
_entity_poly.entity_id
_entity_poly.type
_entity_poly.pdbx_seq_one_letter_code
_entity_poly.pdbx_strand_id
1 'polypeptide(L)'
;MTVLAQNLRAIRENLNCTQMAISDVLDIGFRTYVRYEAGERDAPVAVLVKLARLGNISLDRLLITPMTREDLKTPDVEKTPATPRPMEVIGGGLEEGRVIFKGLRNDHLITTDKSEKNLLIEYRKLNRSGREKCVLDAEWILNNPRTFRRKKNLRTSRKAQKAKNAQRLKQMAKSIKKTTLRG
;
A
#
# COMPACT_ATOMS: atom_id res chain seq x y z
N MET A 1 -14.06 2.15 -46.04
CA MET A 1 -13.92 2.69 -44.67
C MET A 1 -13.10 1.71 -43.85
N THR A 2 -12.04 2.18 -43.20
CA THR A 2 -11.20 1.34 -42.33
C THR A 2 -11.87 1.15 -40.97
N VAL A 3 -11.55 0.06 -40.27
CA VAL A 3 -12.03 -0.22 -38.90
C VAL A 3 -11.70 0.94 -37.96
N LEU A 4 -10.49 1.49 -38.09
CA LEU A 4 -10.05 2.65 -37.34
C LEU A 4 -10.97 3.86 -37.56
N ALA A 5 -11.27 4.23 -38.80
CA ALA A 5 -12.10 5.39 -39.12
C ALA A 5 -13.52 5.26 -38.52
N GLN A 6 -14.09 4.06 -38.56
CA GLN A 6 -15.38 3.75 -37.92
C GLN A 6 -15.31 3.89 -36.40
N ASN A 7 -14.23 3.41 -35.79
CA ASN A 7 -14.02 3.49 -34.35
C ASN A 7 -13.84 4.93 -33.84
N LEU A 8 -13.12 5.78 -34.60
CA LEU A 8 -13.00 7.21 -34.27
C LEU A 8 -14.36 7.89 -34.25
N ARG A 9 -15.19 7.61 -35.26
CA ARG A 9 -16.56 8.11 -35.33
C ARG A 9 -17.41 7.60 -34.16
N ALA A 10 -17.30 6.32 -33.82
CA ALA A 10 -18.04 5.72 -32.71
C ALA A 10 -17.68 6.38 -31.36
N ILE A 11 -16.38 6.63 -31.10
CA ILE A 11 -15.93 7.35 -29.90
C ILE A 11 -16.51 8.78 -29.87
N ARG A 12 -16.45 9.50 -30.98
CA ARG A 12 -17.01 10.86 -31.06
C ARG A 12 -18.50 10.90 -30.77
N GLU A 13 -19.26 9.98 -31.38
CA GLU A 13 -20.70 9.86 -31.16
C GLU A 13 -21.03 9.50 -29.71
N ASN A 14 -20.23 8.65 -29.08
CA ASN A 14 -20.40 8.31 -27.68
C ASN A 14 -20.10 9.44 -26.70
N LEU A 15 -19.18 10.33 -27.05
CA LEU A 15 -18.89 11.55 -26.29
C LEU A 15 -19.86 12.69 -26.62
N ASN A 16 -20.85 12.49 -27.51
CA ASN A 16 -21.78 13.51 -28.00
C ASN A 16 -21.09 14.78 -28.51
N CYS A 17 -19.90 14.64 -29.10
CA CYS A 17 -19.09 15.77 -29.58
C CYS A 17 -19.25 16.00 -31.09
N THR A 18 -19.12 17.25 -31.50
CA THR A 18 -18.98 17.60 -32.93
C THR A 18 -17.56 17.32 -33.41
N GLN A 19 -17.37 17.18 -34.73
CA GLN A 19 -16.04 16.99 -35.33
C GLN A 19 -15.09 18.17 -35.02
N MET A 20 -15.64 19.37 -34.82
CA MET A 20 -14.87 20.56 -34.41
C MET A 20 -14.46 20.48 -32.94
N ALA A 21 -15.39 20.14 -32.04
CA ALA A 21 -15.09 20.03 -30.62
C ALA A 21 -14.01 18.98 -30.34
N ILE A 22 -14.08 17.82 -31.00
CA ILE A 22 -13.07 16.77 -30.80
C ILE A 22 -11.73 17.11 -31.45
N SER A 23 -11.71 17.87 -32.56
CA SER A 23 -10.45 18.34 -33.16
C SER A 23 -9.73 19.32 -32.24
N ASP A 24 -10.49 20.20 -31.56
CA ASP A 24 -9.94 21.14 -30.58
C ASP A 24 -9.38 20.41 -29.36
N VAL A 25 -10.10 19.41 -28.84
CA VAL A 25 -9.64 18.58 -27.70
C VAL A 25 -8.36 17.81 -28.05
N LEU A 26 -8.22 17.34 -29.29
CA LEU A 26 -7.05 16.59 -29.73
C LEU A 26 -5.87 17.48 -30.14
N ASP A 27 -6.08 18.79 -30.25
CA ASP A 27 -5.14 19.78 -30.78
C ASP A 27 -4.74 19.46 -32.23
N ILE A 28 -5.75 19.25 -33.08
CA ILE A 28 -5.60 18.89 -34.49
C ILE A 28 -6.48 19.82 -35.32
N GLY A 29 -6.03 20.20 -36.52
CA GLY A 29 -6.88 20.95 -37.45
C GLY A 29 -8.15 20.19 -37.83
N PHE A 30 -9.30 20.87 -37.83
CA PHE A 30 -10.61 20.30 -38.16
C PHE A 30 -10.61 19.41 -39.41
N ARG A 31 -10.07 19.91 -40.53
CA ARG A 31 -10.00 19.16 -41.80
C ARG A 31 -9.19 17.87 -41.66
N THR A 32 -8.15 17.86 -40.83
CA THR A 32 -7.33 16.68 -40.59
C THR A 32 -8.12 15.61 -39.86
N TYR A 33 -8.91 15.99 -38.85
CA TYR A 33 -9.77 15.05 -38.13
C TYR A 33 -10.87 14.46 -39.03
N VAL A 34 -11.50 15.28 -39.88
CA VAL A 34 -12.50 14.81 -40.85
C VAL A 34 -11.92 13.74 -41.79
N ARG A 35 -10.67 13.92 -42.25
CA ARG A 35 -9.99 12.95 -43.12
C ARG A 35 -9.66 11.64 -42.41
N TYR A 36 -9.44 11.68 -41.09
CA TYR A 36 -9.30 10.47 -40.28
C TYR A 36 -10.62 9.69 -40.19
N GLU A 37 -11.75 10.36 -39.92
CA GLU A 37 -13.07 9.71 -39.90
C GLU A 37 -13.52 9.21 -41.30
N ALA A 38 -13.07 9.85 -42.37
CA ALA A 38 -13.32 9.40 -43.74
C ALA A 38 -12.43 8.21 -44.15
N GLY A 39 -11.33 7.97 -43.42
CA GLY A 39 -10.31 6.98 -43.77
C GLY A 39 -9.45 7.38 -44.98
N GLU A 40 -9.40 8.67 -45.33
CA GLU A 40 -8.52 9.21 -46.38
C GLU A 40 -7.06 9.29 -45.91
N ARG A 41 -6.86 9.35 -44.59
CA ARG A 41 -5.54 9.47 -43.96
C ARG A 41 -5.55 8.67 -42.67
N ASP A 42 -4.42 8.02 -42.37
CA ASP A 42 -4.22 7.38 -41.07
C ASP A 42 -3.83 8.40 -40.00
N ALA A 43 -4.41 8.24 -38.81
CA ALA A 43 -4.08 9.07 -37.66
C ALA A 43 -2.71 8.65 -37.08
N PRO A 44 -1.84 9.61 -36.72
CA PRO A 44 -0.58 9.29 -36.07
C PRO A 44 -0.83 8.67 -34.70
N VAL A 45 0.10 7.82 -34.24
CA VAL A 45 -0.02 7.09 -32.96
C VAL A 45 -0.31 8.03 -31.78
N ALA A 46 0.29 9.23 -31.76
CA ALA A 46 0.04 10.22 -30.71
C ALA A 46 -1.44 10.61 -30.59
N VAL A 47 -2.15 10.73 -31.72
CA VAL A 47 -3.58 11.09 -31.78
C VAL A 47 -4.43 9.90 -31.36
N LEU A 48 -4.07 8.69 -31.80
CA LEU A 48 -4.73 7.46 -31.39
C LEU A 48 -4.67 7.22 -29.89
N VAL A 49 -3.51 7.48 -29.27
CA VAL A 49 -3.33 7.39 -27.81
C VAL A 49 -4.22 8.41 -27.08
N LYS A 50 -4.32 9.65 -27.57
CA LYS A 50 -5.22 10.65 -27.00
C LYS A 50 -6.69 10.22 -27.10
N LEU A 51 -7.11 9.72 -28.26
CA LEU A 51 -8.46 9.21 -28.49
C LEU A 51 -8.81 8.00 -27.63
N ALA A 52 -7.89 7.04 -27.51
CA ALA A 52 -8.05 5.88 -26.64
C ALA A 52 -8.26 6.29 -25.17
N ARG A 53 -7.49 7.29 -24.70
CA ARG A 53 -7.66 7.86 -23.35
C ARG A 53 -8.99 8.59 -23.18
N LEU A 54 -9.44 9.36 -24.16
CA LEU A 54 -10.74 10.04 -24.12
C LEU A 54 -11.91 9.04 -24.10
N GLY A 55 -11.78 7.95 -24.85
CA GLY A 55 -12.76 6.87 -24.89
C GLY A 55 -12.67 5.87 -23.72
N ASN A 56 -11.68 5.97 -22.84
CA ASN A 56 -11.39 4.98 -21.79
C ASN A 56 -11.25 3.54 -22.31
N ILE A 57 -10.61 3.37 -23.48
CA ILE A 57 -10.46 2.09 -24.19
C ILE A 57 -8.98 1.82 -24.43
N SER A 58 -8.61 0.54 -24.53
CA SER A 58 -7.26 0.14 -24.91
C SER A 58 -6.95 0.49 -26.37
N LEU A 59 -5.70 0.85 -26.66
CA LEU A 59 -5.27 1.14 -28.02
C LEU A 59 -5.42 -0.08 -28.95
N ASP A 60 -5.26 -1.28 -28.40
CA ASP A 60 -5.42 -2.54 -29.11
C ASP A 60 -6.87 -2.72 -29.60
N ARG A 61 -7.84 -2.54 -28.70
CA ARG A 61 -9.26 -2.60 -29.02
C ARG A 61 -9.69 -1.51 -30.00
N LEU A 62 -9.08 -0.32 -29.94
CA LEU A 62 -9.29 0.77 -30.90
C LEU A 62 -8.88 0.38 -32.34
N LEU A 63 -7.87 -0.46 -32.50
CA LEU A 63 -7.28 -0.80 -33.80
C LEU A 63 -7.85 -2.09 -34.40
N ILE A 64 -8.15 -3.08 -33.57
CA ILE A 64 -8.46 -4.44 -34.02
C ILE A 64 -9.97 -4.67 -34.15
N THR A 65 -10.76 -4.18 -33.19
CA THR A 65 -12.17 -4.55 -33.05
C THR A 65 -13.08 -3.43 -33.56
N PRO A 66 -14.03 -3.69 -34.48
CA PRO A 66 -15.05 -2.71 -34.84
C PRO A 66 -15.95 -2.45 -33.61
N MET A 67 -16.02 -1.20 -33.16
CA MET A 67 -16.74 -0.83 -31.94
C MET A 67 -18.16 -0.39 -32.25
N THR A 68 -19.13 -0.96 -31.54
CA THR A 68 -20.49 -0.45 -31.50
C THR A 68 -20.68 0.52 -30.32
N ARG A 69 -21.76 1.32 -30.36
CA ARG A 69 -22.09 2.28 -29.28
C ARG A 69 -22.23 1.63 -27.91
N GLU A 70 -22.57 0.34 -27.88
CA GLU A 70 -22.78 -0.47 -26.67
C GLU A 70 -21.45 -0.90 -26.04
N ASP A 71 -20.47 -1.27 -26.86
CA ASP A 71 -19.13 -1.73 -26.46
C ASP A 71 -18.29 -0.69 -25.74
N LEU A 72 -18.60 0.58 -26.01
CA LEU A 72 -17.94 1.75 -25.47
C LEU A 72 -18.46 2.15 -24.06
N LYS A 73 -19.50 1.47 -23.55
CA LYS A 73 -20.02 1.69 -22.17
C LYS A 73 -19.26 0.89 -21.11
N THR A 74 -18.52 -0.14 -21.52
CA THR A 74 -17.66 -0.95 -20.65
C THR A 74 -16.22 -0.47 -20.81
N PRO A 75 -15.72 0.39 -19.89
CA PRO A 75 -14.33 0.85 -19.97
C PRO A 75 -13.37 -0.34 -19.83
N ASP A 76 -12.34 -0.38 -20.68
CA ASP A 76 -11.24 -1.37 -20.58
C ASP A 76 -10.33 -1.11 -19.38
N VAL A 77 -10.50 0.05 -18.73
CA VAL A 77 -9.79 0.38 -17.51
C VAL A 77 -10.20 -0.63 -16.45
N GLU A 78 -9.25 -1.48 -16.03
CA GLU A 78 -9.40 -2.30 -14.84
C GLU A 78 -9.93 -1.38 -13.73
N LYS A 79 -11.20 -1.55 -13.34
CA LYS A 79 -11.71 -0.88 -12.16
C LYS A 79 -10.77 -1.29 -11.04
N THR A 80 -10.02 -0.34 -10.48
CA THR A 80 -9.41 -0.54 -9.17
C THR A 80 -10.51 -1.14 -8.29
N PRO A 81 -10.32 -2.34 -7.74
CA PRO A 81 -11.41 -3.04 -7.09
C PRO A 81 -11.98 -2.13 -6.01
N ALA A 82 -13.26 -1.77 -6.14
CA ALA A 82 -13.93 -0.84 -5.23
C ALA A 82 -13.91 -1.36 -3.77
N THR A 83 -13.76 -2.67 -3.62
CA THR A 83 -13.48 -3.34 -2.36
C THR A 83 -11.99 -3.64 -2.23
N PRO A 84 -11.35 -3.25 -1.11
CA PRO A 84 -9.98 -3.67 -0.82
C PRO A 84 -9.95 -5.20 -0.78
N ARG A 85 -9.30 -5.82 -1.77
CA ARG A 85 -9.09 -7.26 -1.78
C ARG A 85 -8.13 -7.61 -0.63
N PRO A 86 -8.39 -8.69 0.13
CA PRO A 86 -7.43 -9.14 1.12
C PRO A 86 -6.10 -9.42 0.43
N MET A 87 -5.02 -8.95 1.06
CA MET A 87 -3.69 -9.03 0.48
C MET A 87 -3.27 -10.49 0.35
N GLU A 88 -2.97 -10.95 -0.87
CA GLU A 88 -2.54 -12.34 -1.10
C GLU A 88 -1.13 -12.54 -0.53
N VAL A 89 -0.99 -13.53 0.35
CA VAL A 89 0.31 -14.00 0.86
C VAL A 89 0.86 -15.00 -0.15
N ILE A 90 2.06 -14.73 -0.68
CA ILE A 90 2.75 -15.64 -1.61
C ILE A 90 3.55 -16.68 -0.81
N GLY A 91 4.12 -16.29 0.33
CA GLY A 91 4.98 -17.16 1.11
C GLY A 91 5.29 -16.58 2.49
N GLY A 92 5.86 -17.43 3.33
CA GLY A 92 6.06 -17.13 4.73
C GLY A 92 4.84 -17.43 5.60
N GLY A 93 5.09 -17.63 6.89
CA GLY A 93 4.07 -18.01 7.87
C GLY A 93 4.36 -17.45 9.25
N LEU A 94 3.43 -17.66 10.18
CA LEU A 94 3.57 -17.21 11.56
C LEU A 94 4.78 -17.85 12.27
N GLU A 95 5.07 -19.10 11.95
CA GLU A 95 6.18 -19.88 12.49
C GLU A 95 7.55 -19.38 11.99
N GLU A 96 7.61 -18.87 10.75
CA GLU A 96 8.83 -18.33 10.15
C GLU A 96 9.08 -16.87 10.55
N GLY A 97 8.08 -16.22 11.16
CA GLY A 97 8.13 -14.81 11.55
C GLY A 97 8.29 -13.84 10.37
N ARG A 98 8.04 -14.29 9.14
CA ARG A 98 8.18 -13.55 7.89
C ARG A 98 7.02 -13.85 6.98
N VAL A 99 6.54 -12.82 6.28
CA VAL A 99 5.46 -12.93 5.30
C VAL A 99 5.78 -12.08 4.07
N ILE A 100 5.52 -12.65 2.90
CA ILE A 100 5.72 -12.05 1.59
C ILE A 100 4.34 -11.86 0.94
N PHE A 101 4.01 -10.62 0.60
CA PHE A 101 2.74 -10.28 -0.04
C PHE A 101 2.91 -10.12 -1.54
N LYS A 102 1.88 -10.51 -2.28
CA LYS A 102 1.83 -10.32 -3.74
C LYS A 102 1.81 -8.85 -4.10
N GLY A 103 2.76 -8.45 -4.95
CA GLY A 103 2.92 -7.07 -5.41
C GLY A 103 3.77 -6.18 -4.51
N LEU A 104 4.19 -6.65 -3.33
CA LEU A 104 5.18 -5.94 -2.50
C LEU A 104 6.54 -6.59 -2.65
N ARG A 105 7.58 -5.78 -2.88
CA ARG A 105 8.96 -6.26 -3.04
C ARG A 105 9.66 -6.58 -1.72
N ASN A 106 9.08 -6.19 -0.59
CA ASN A 106 9.74 -6.26 0.71
C ASN A 106 9.20 -7.43 1.53
N ASP A 107 10.11 -8.14 2.20
CA ASP A 107 9.74 -9.11 3.24
C ASP A 107 9.24 -8.39 4.48
N HIS A 108 8.11 -8.85 5.02
CA HIS A 108 7.53 -8.28 6.23
C HIS A 108 7.76 -9.21 7.42
N LEU A 109 8.51 -8.73 8.41
CA LEU A 109 8.70 -9.43 9.69
C LEU A 109 7.43 -9.33 10.53
N ILE A 110 6.92 -10.48 10.98
CA ILE A 110 5.73 -10.64 11.83
C ILE A 110 6.13 -11.47 13.06
N THR A 111 5.59 -11.14 14.22
CA THR A 111 5.80 -11.91 15.44
C THR A 111 4.53 -11.89 16.29
N THR A 112 4.25 -13.00 16.98
CA THR A 112 3.21 -13.09 18.01
C THR A 112 3.71 -12.62 19.37
N ASP A 113 5.02 -12.65 19.60
CA ASP A 113 5.59 -12.35 20.91
C ASP A 113 5.71 -10.83 21.13
N LYS A 114 5.27 -10.39 22.31
CA LYS A 114 5.25 -8.96 22.65
C LYS A 114 6.65 -8.39 22.85
N SER A 115 7.60 -9.20 23.33
CA SER A 115 8.97 -8.75 23.55
C SER A 115 9.72 -8.60 22.24
N GLU A 116 9.56 -9.56 21.34
CA GLU A 116 10.11 -9.50 19.98
C GLU A 116 9.49 -8.34 19.19
N LYS A 117 8.17 -8.13 19.28
CA LYS A 117 7.50 -6.98 18.66
C LYS A 117 8.12 -5.65 19.09
N ASN A 118 8.36 -5.47 20.39
CA ASN A 118 8.98 -4.25 20.91
C ASN A 118 10.41 -4.08 20.39
N LEU A 119 11.18 -5.17 20.34
CA LEU A 119 12.54 -5.16 19.78
C LEU A 119 12.53 -4.73 18.32
N LEU A 120 11.66 -5.33 17.49
CA LEU A 120 11.52 -4.97 16.08
C LEU A 120 11.10 -3.52 15.88
N ILE A 121 10.20 -3.00 16.73
CA ILE A 121 9.78 -1.59 16.70
C ILE A 121 10.97 -0.68 16.99
N GLU A 122 11.72 -0.94 18.06
CA GLU A 122 12.89 -0.14 18.41
C GLU A 122 13.98 -0.22 17.33
N TYR A 123 14.25 -1.41 16.79
CA TYR A 123 15.19 -1.58 15.68
C TYR A 123 14.79 -0.78 14.43
N ARG A 124 13.50 -0.75 14.09
CA ARG A 124 12.97 0.02 12.95
C ARG A 124 13.14 1.53 13.15
N LYS A 125 13.07 2.03 14.39
CA LYS A 125 13.30 3.45 14.71
C LYS A 125 14.76 3.87 14.61
N LEU A 126 15.72 2.94 14.68
CA LEU A 126 17.14 3.26 14.61
C LEU A 126 17.57 3.71 13.20
N ASN A 127 18.55 4.63 13.16
CA ASN A 127 19.26 5.03 11.95
C ASN A 127 20.17 3.90 11.45
N ARG A 128 20.65 3.96 10.21
CA ARG A 128 21.49 2.92 9.57
C ARG A 128 22.66 2.47 10.44
N SER A 129 23.44 3.41 10.98
CA SER A 129 24.59 3.10 11.85
C SER A 129 24.17 2.47 13.19
N GLY A 130 23.01 2.85 13.73
CA GLY A 130 22.44 2.23 14.92
C GLY A 130 21.97 0.81 14.68
N ARG A 131 21.40 0.53 13.50
CA ARG A 131 21.00 -0.81 13.09
C ARG A 131 22.21 -1.73 12.93
N GLU A 132 23.26 -1.28 12.25
CA GLU A 132 24.50 -2.04 12.08
C GLU A 132 25.14 -2.41 13.43
N LYS A 133 25.25 -1.45 14.37
CA LYS A 133 25.72 -1.75 15.73
C LYS A 133 24.84 -2.75 16.46
N CYS A 134 23.52 -2.62 16.35
CA CYS A 134 22.58 -3.53 17.00
C CYS A 134 22.74 -4.97 16.48
N VAL A 135 23.00 -5.15 15.18
CA VAL A 135 23.29 -6.48 14.59
C VAL A 135 24.62 -7.02 15.13
N LEU A 136 25.68 -6.20 15.17
CA LEU A 136 26.98 -6.60 15.73
C LEU A 136 26.89 -7.02 17.20
N ASP A 137 26.16 -6.25 18.01
CA ASP A 137 25.92 -6.57 19.42
C ASP A 137 25.14 -7.89 19.56
N ALA A 138 24.13 -8.11 18.71
CA ALA A 138 23.34 -9.34 18.70
C ALA A 138 24.19 -10.57 18.29
N GLU A 139 25.01 -10.45 17.24
CA GLU A 139 25.97 -11.49 16.83
C GLU A 139 26.97 -11.78 17.95
N TRP A 140 27.48 -10.75 18.60
CA TRP A 140 28.40 -10.92 19.72
C TRP A 140 27.74 -11.66 20.89
N ILE A 141 26.49 -11.33 21.24
CA ILE A 141 25.73 -11.99 22.31
C ILE A 141 25.47 -13.47 21.98
N LEU A 142 25.10 -13.78 20.73
CA LEU A 142 24.87 -15.16 20.27
C LEU A 142 26.13 -16.01 20.40
N ASN A 143 27.28 -15.43 20.06
CA ASN A 143 28.58 -16.11 20.15
C ASN A 143 29.15 -16.15 21.58
N ASN A 144 28.65 -15.32 22.50
CA ASN A 144 29.12 -15.23 23.89
C ASN A 144 27.99 -15.46 24.92
N PRO A 145 27.31 -16.62 24.91
CA PRO A 145 26.12 -16.85 25.74
C PRO A 145 26.41 -16.88 27.26
N ARG A 146 27.67 -17.14 27.65
CA ARG A 146 28.08 -17.24 29.06
C ARG A 146 28.20 -15.90 29.77
N THR A 147 28.57 -14.84 29.06
CA THR A 147 28.71 -13.47 29.61
C THR A 147 27.36 -12.79 29.77
N PHE A 148 26.38 -13.15 28.94
CA PHE A 148 25.02 -12.60 28.98
C PHE A 148 24.04 -13.40 29.85
N ARG A 149 24.53 -14.25 30.75
CA ARG A 149 23.67 -14.73 31.86
C ARG A 149 23.21 -13.49 32.62
N ARG A 150 21.95 -13.09 32.40
CA ARG A 150 21.23 -12.07 33.18
C ARG A 150 21.70 -12.21 34.62
N LYS A 151 22.39 -11.19 35.15
CA LYS A 151 22.69 -11.14 36.58
C LYS A 151 21.38 -11.44 37.28
N LYS A 152 21.28 -12.63 37.87
CA LYS A 152 20.07 -13.11 38.56
C LYS A 152 19.69 -11.97 39.48
N ASN A 153 18.49 -11.38 39.28
CA ASN A 153 18.04 -10.19 39.99
C ASN A 153 18.57 -10.26 41.43
N LEU A 154 19.48 -9.36 41.82
CA LEU A 154 19.99 -9.33 43.17
C LEU A 154 18.77 -9.37 44.08
N ARG A 155 18.61 -10.44 44.87
CA ARG A 155 17.50 -10.58 45.80
C ARG A 155 17.45 -9.28 46.59
N THR A 156 16.39 -8.49 46.40
CA THR A 156 16.20 -7.26 47.16
C THR A 156 16.28 -7.64 48.63
N SER A 157 17.20 -6.99 49.36
CA SER A 157 17.40 -7.29 50.78
C SER A 157 16.05 -7.29 51.50
N ARG A 158 15.82 -8.25 52.41
CA ARG A 158 14.57 -8.36 53.20
C ARG A 158 14.18 -7.01 53.82
N LYS A 159 15.18 -6.17 54.17
CA LYS A 159 14.98 -4.81 54.70
C LYS A 159 14.34 -3.86 53.68
N ALA A 160 14.80 -3.86 52.42
CA ALA A 160 14.23 -3.05 51.34
C ALA A 160 12.82 -3.52 50.95
N GLN A 161 12.56 -4.84 50.97
CA GLN A 161 11.23 -5.41 50.73
C GLN A 161 10.23 -4.99 51.81
N LYS A 162 10.64 -5.08 53.10
CA LYS A 162 9.82 -4.64 54.24
C LYS A 162 9.52 -3.14 54.19
N ALA A 163 10.50 -2.31 53.83
CA ALA A 163 10.29 -0.86 53.69
C ALA A 163 9.25 -0.52 52.61
N LYS A 164 9.35 -1.15 51.43
CA LYS A 164 8.35 -0.98 50.35
C LYS A 164 6.96 -1.44 50.75
N ASN A 165 6.83 -2.57 51.45
CA ASN A 165 5.55 -3.06 51.93
C ASN A 165 4.93 -2.15 53.01
N ALA A 166 5.73 -1.63 53.95
CA ALA A 166 5.27 -0.67 54.94
C ALA A 166 4.78 0.64 54.29
N GLN A 167 5.45 1.10 53.23
CA GLN A 167 5.03 2.29 52.47
C GLN A 167 3.70 2.06 51.75
N ARG A 168 3.50 0.87 51.14
CA ARG A 168 2.22 0.48 50.53
C ARG A 168 1.09 0.40 51.55
N LEU A 169 1.32 -0.22 52.71
CA LEU A 169 0.33 -0.30 53.80
C LEU A 169 -0.05 1.10 54.33
N LYS A 170 0.93 2.02 54.47
CA LYS A 170 0.64 3.41 54.83
C LYS A 170 -0.21 4.13 53.79
N GLN A 171 0.03 3.89 52.49
CA GLN A 171 -0.79 4.48 51.42
C GLN A 171 -2.22 3.91 51.43
N MET A 172 -2.38 2.60 51.62
CA MET A 172 -3.69 1.96 51.75
C MET A 172 -4.46 2.44 52.99
N ALA A 173 -3.80 2.58 54.13
CA ALA A 173 -4.43 3.11 55.34
C ALA A 173 -4.89 4.57 55.15
N LYS A 174 -4.10 5.39 54.42
CA LYS A 174 -4.49 6.76 54.07
C LYS A 174 -5.66 6.80 53.09
N SER A 175 -5.73 5.89 52.11
CA SER A 175 -6.85 5.83 51.18
C SER A 175 -8.13 5.37 51.88
N ILE A 176 -8.05 4.38 52.77
CA ILE A 176 -9.19 3.88 53.56
C ILE A 176 -9.74 4.98 54.48
N LYS A 177 -8.87 5.68 55.22
CA LYS A 177 -9.30 6.82 56.06
C LYS A 177 -9.96 7.93 55.25
N LYS A 178 -9.48 8.19 54.03
CA LYS A 178 -10.05 9.19 53.13
C LYS A 178 -11.43 8.78 52.59
N THR A 179 -11.69 7.48 52.43
CA THR A 179 -13.00 6.95 52.01
C THR A 179 -14.00 6.88 53.17
N THR A 180 -13.57 6.59 54.40
CA THR A 180 -14.48 6.50 55.57
C THR A 180 -14.89 7.86 56.16
N LEU A 181 -14.15 8.95 55.86
CA LEU A 181 -14.48 10.31 56.29
C LEU A 181 -15.36 11.09 55.30
N ARG A 182 -15.74 10.49 54.17
CA ARG A 182 -16.59 11.09 53.11
C ARG A 182 -17.98 10.44 52.99
N GLY A 183 -18.32 9.54 53.91
CA GLY A 183 -19.66 8.96 54.06
C GLY A 183 -20.42 9.64 55.19
#